data_AF-A0A7V2ELT9-F1
#
_entry.id   AF-A0A7V2ELT9-F1
#
_cell.length_a   1.000
_cell.length_b   1.000
_cell.length_c   1.000
_cell.angle_alpha   90.00
_cell.angle_beta   90.00
_cell.angle_gamma   90.00
#
_symmetry.space_group_name_H-M   'P 1'
#
loop_
_entity.id
_entity.type
_entity.pdbx_description
1 polymer ?
#
loop_
_entity_poly.entity_id
_entity_poly.type
_entity_poly.pdbx_seq_one_letter_code
_entity_poly.pdbx_strand_id
1 'polypeptide(L)' 'MKKNIRLLRVASRMSQWELSKLSGIPQSKISLYENDLIDLSDEERKRLHEAIDLQNNRG' A
#
# COMPACT_ATOMS: atom_id res chain seq x y z
N MET A 1 11.40 -6.12 -4.12
CA MET A 1 10.23 -6.31 -3.23
C MET A 1 9.29 -5.09 -3.16
N LYS A 2 9.74 -3.82 -3.13
CA LYS A 2 8.84 -2.65 -3.02
C LYS A 2 7.97 -2.39 -4.27
N LYS A 3 8.49 -2.67 -5.48
CA LYS A 3 7.73 -2.63 -6.75
C LYS A 3 6.46 -3.50 -6.76
N ASN A 4 6.38 -4.55 -5.94
CA ASN A 4 5.18 -5.39 -5.88
C ASN A 4 3.99 -4.67 -5.25
N ILE A 5 4.19 -3.86 -4.20
CA ILE A 5 3.06 -3.16 -3.55
C ILE A 5 2.40 -2.17 -4.50
N ARG A 6 3.18 -1.39 -5.25
CA ARG A 6 2.65 -0.46 -6.24
C ARG A 6 1.85 -1.20 -7.32
N LEU A 7 2.39 -2.31 -7.84
CA LEU A 7 1.73 -3.11 -8.87
C LEU A 7 0.43 -3.73 -8.35
N LEU A 8 0.44 -4.34 -7.16
CA LEU A 8 -0.75 -4.91 -6.51
C LEU A 8 -1.83 -3.85 -6.28
N ARG A 9 -1.44 -2.68 -5.75
CA ARG A 9 -2.35 -1.56 -5.54
C ARG A 9 -3.00 -1.10 -6.85
N VAL A 10 -2.20 -0.90 -7.90
CA VAL A 10 -2.71 -0.46 -9.22
C VAL A 10 -3.59 -1.53 -9.86
N ALA A 11 -3.24 -2.81 -9.75
CA ALA A 11 -4.08 -3.91 -10.23
C ALA A 11 -5.44 -3.95 -9.52
N SER A 12 -5.45 -3.61 -8.23
CA SER A 12 -6.66 -3.47 -7.40
C SER A 12 -7.43 -2.16 -7.64
N ARG A 13 -7.03 -1.35 -8.64
CA ARG A 13 -7.58 -0.02 -8.96
C ARG A 13 -7.63 0.95 -7.77
N MET A 14 -6.71 0.79 -6.82
CA MET A 14 -6.68 1.56 -5.59
C MET A 14 -5.71 2.75 -5.72
N SER A 15 -6.12 3.93 -5.29
CA SER A 15 -5.24 5.10 -5.16
C SER A 15 -4.37 5.01 -3.91
N GLN A 16 -3.26 5.77 -3.88
CA GLN A 16 -2.45 5.85 -2.65
C GLN A 16 -3.21 6.51 -1.49
N TRP A 17 -4.19 7.38 -1.80
CA TRP A 17 -5.06 7.99 -0.78
C TRP A 17 -6.01 6.96 -0.16
N GLU A 18 -6.64 6.10 -0.95
CA GLU A 18 -7.47 5.01 -0.44
C GLU A 18 -6.65 4.02 0.39
N LEU A 19 -5.47 3.63 -0.11
CA LEU A 19 -4.55 2.77 0.65
C LEU A 19 -4.15 3.40 1.98
N SER A 20 -3.95 4.73 2.00
CA SER A 20 -3.67 5.47 3.22
C SER A 20 -4.81 5.39 4.23
N LYS A 21 -6.06 5.52 3.77
CA LYS A 21 -7.25 5.39 4.63
C LYS A 21 -7.43 3.99 5.20
N LEU A 22 -7.13 2.95 4.42
CA LEU A 22 -7.28 1.56 4.84
C LEU A 22 -6.15 1.07 5.75
N SER A 23 -4.90 1.43 5.45
CA SER A 23 -3.73 0.95 6.19
C SER A 23 -3.36 1.83 7.40
N GLY A 24 -3.87 3.06 7.45
CA GLY A 24 -3.46 4.08 8.42
C GLY A 24 -2.06 4.66 8.16
N ILE A 25 -1.40 4.28 7.06
CA ILE A 25 -0.07 4.79 6.71
C ILE A 25 -0.23 6.07 5.89
N PRO A 26 0.50 7.16 6.18
CA PRO A 26 0.38 8.40 5.42
C PRO A 26 0.64 8.21 3.92
N GLN A 27 -0.17 8.84 3.07
CA GLN A 27 -0.02 8.76 1.61
C GLN A 27 1.39 9.19 1.14
N SER A 28 1.98 10.21 1.77
CA SER A 28 3.35 10.64 1.47
C SER A 28 4.37 9.53 1.75
N LYS A 29 4.21 8.81 2.86
CA LYS A 29 5.06 7.67 3.24
C LYS A 29 4.88 6.48 2.28
N ILE A 30 3.64 6.20 1.85
CA ILE A 30 3.34 5.20 0.81
C ILE A 30 4.04 5.58 -0.49
N SER A 31 3.95 6.85 -0.92
CA SER A 31 4.59 7.33 -2.13
C SER A 31 6.11 7.17 -2.08
N LEU A 32 6.76 7.56 -0.97
CA LEU A 32 8.20 7.37 -0.79
C LEU A 32 8.58 5.88 -0.85
N TYR A 33 7.81 5.00 -0.21
CA TYR A 33 8.05 3.56 -0.23
C TYR A 33 7.89 2.96 -1.63
N GLU A 34 6.85 3.34 -2.37
CA GLU A 34 6.58 2.86 -3.73
C GLU A 34 7.60 3.37 -4.77
N ASN A 35 8.31 4.45 -4.47
CA ASN A 35 9.41 4.97 -5.29
C ASN A 35 10.78 4.54 -4.78
N ASP A 36 10.83 3.51 -3.93
CA ASP A 36 12.06 2.93 -3.37
C ASP A 36 12.91 3.91 -2.52
N LEU A 37 12.35 5.05 -2.08
CA LEU A 37 13.06 6.12 -1.34
C LEU A 37 13.18 5.85 0.16
N ILE A 38 12.29 5.05 0.72
CA ILE A 38 12.33 4.64 2.14
C ILE A 38 12.02 3.16 2.27
N ASP A 39 12.30 2.62 3.45
CA ASP A 39 11.77 1.32 3.91
C ASP A 39 10.65 1.53 4.92
N LEU A 40 9.72 0.58 4.92
CA LEU A 40 8.68 0.47 5.94
C LEU A 40 9.10 -0.59 6.97
N SER A 41 8.56 -0.49 8.19
CA SER A 41 8.68 -1.60 9.14
C SER A 41 7.90 -2.82 8.66
N ASP A 42 8.17 -4.00 9.24
CA ASP A 42 7.42 -5.22 8.92
C ASP A 42 5.93 -5.07 9.22
N GLU A 43 5.60 -4.42 10.33
CA GLU A 43 4.23 -4.12 10.73
C GLU A 43 3.54 -3.19 9.71
N GLU A 44 4.23 -2.16 9.23
CA GLU A 44 3.69 -1.27 8.21
C GLU A 44 3.50 -1.97 6.85
N ARG A 45 4.46 -2.82 6.46
CA ARG A 45 4.33 -3.65 5.26
C ARG A 45 3.10 -4.56 5.35
N LYS A 46 2.91 -5.22 6.49
CA LYS A 46 1.77 -6.09 6.75
C LYS A 46 0.44 -5.34 6.59
N ARG A 47 0.30 -4.15 7.20
CA ARG A 47 -0.90 -3.31 7.06
C ARG A 47 -1.19 -2.89 5.63
N LEU A 48 -0.17 -2.59 4.81
CA LEU A 48 -0.38 -2.29 3.39
C LEU A 48 -0.92 -3.50 2.63
N HIS A 49 -0.35 -4.69 2.87
CA HIS A 49 -0.82 -5.92 2.23
C HIS A 49 -2.27 -6.24 2.61
N GLU A 50 -2.59 -6.23 3.91
CA GLU A 50 -3.95 -6.48 4.40
C GLU A 50 -4.96 -5.48 3.83
N ALA A 51 -4.59 -4.19 3.74
CA ALA A 51 -5.45 -3.17 3.16
C ALA A 51 -5.76 -3.42 1.67
N ILE A 52 -4.77 -3.87 0.89
CA ILE A 52 -4.95 -4.22 -0.53
C ILE A 52 -5.83 -5.46 -0.67
N ASP A 53 -5.58 -6.50 0.13
CA ASP A 53 -6.37 -7.74 0.09
C ASP A 53 -7.84 -7.51 0.47
N LEU A 54 -8.09 -6.67 1.49
CA LEU A 54 -9.44 -6.29 1.90
C LEU A 54 -10.24 -5.60 0.78
N GLN A 55 -9.58 -4.80 -0.07
CA GLN A 55 -10.25 -4.16 -1.20
C GLN A 55 -10.62 -5.17 -2.28
N ASN A 56 -9.74 -6.13 -2.56
CA ASN A 56 -10.00 -7.17 -3.56
C ASN A 56 -11.14 -8.11 -3.16
N ASN A 57 -11.32 -8.34 -1.86
CA ASN A 57 -12.41 -9.18 -1.34
C ASN A 57 -13.76 -8.43 -1.22
N ARG A 58 -13.81 -7.13 -1.52
CA ARG A 58 -15.04 -6.32 -1.52
C ARG A 58 -15.67 -6.17 -2.91
N GLY A 59 -14.99 -6.63 -3.95
CA GLY A 59 -15.41 -6.56 -5.36
C GLY A 59 -16.10 -7.82 -5.85
#